data_AF-A0A9E3D5Z6-F1
#
_entry.id   AF-A0A9E3D5Z6-F1
#
_cell.length_a   1.000
_cell.length_b   1.000
_cell.length_c   1.000
_cell.angle_alpha   90.00
_cell.angle_beta   90.00
_cell.angle_gamma   90.00
#
_symmetry.space_group_name_H-M   'P 1'
#
loop_
_entity.id
_entity.type
_entity.pdbx_description
1 polymer ?
#
loop_
_entity_poly.entity_id
_entity_poly.type
_entity_poly.pdbx_seq_one_letter_code
_entity_poly.pdbx_strand_id
1 'polypeptide(L)' 'MTTTRRRAAILAPTRRGYSRLMGADGKSTLAELEAIRSELIDPKVKEHRARIPGL' A
#
# COMPACT_ATOMS: atom_id res chain seq x y z
N MET A 1 20.62 15.06 -6.72
CA MET A 1 19.54 15.32 -5.74
C MET A 1 20.17 15.56 -4.39
N THR A 2 19.81 16.64 -3.70
CA THR A 2 20.30 16.92 -2.35
C THR A 2 19.48 16.14 -1.32
N THR A 3 20.14 15.40 -0.44
CA THR A 3 19.48 14.61 0.60
C THR A 3 19.00 15.54 1.73
N THR A 4 17.69 15.70 1.89
CA THR A 4 17.10 16.48 2.99
C THR A 4 16.77 15.58 4.18
N ARG A 5 17.33 15.88 5.35
CA ARG A 5 17.00 15.17 6.60
C ARG A 5 15.78 15.81 7.25
N ARG A 6 14.77 15.02 7.61
CA ARG A 6 13.56 15.47 8.31
C ARG A 6 13.07 14.40 9.29
N ARG A 7 12.30 14.79 10.31
CA ARG A 7 11.50 13.84 11.10
C ARG A 7 10.23 13.50 10.32
N ALA A 8 9.87 12.23 10.27
CA ALA A 8 8.68 11.74 9.59
C ALA A 8 8.10 10.53 10.34
N ALA A 9 6.77 10.43 10.35
CA ALA A 9 6.10 9.18 10.70
C ALA A 9 6.14 8.24 9.49
N ILE A 10 6.53 6.99 9.69
CA ILE A 10 6.60 5.96 8.66
C ILE A 10 5.65 4.84 9.04
N LEU A 11 4.76 4.47 8.12
CA LEU A 11 3.83 3.35 8.27
C LEU A 11 4.10 2.32 7.19
N ALA A 12 4.18 1.04 7.57
CA ALA A 12 4.44 -0.09 6.66
C ALA A 12 3.45 -1.23 6.96
N PRO A 13 2.21 -1.18 6.42
CA PRO A 13 1.21 -2.22 6.65
C PRO A 13 1.50 -3.47 5.79
N THR A 14 1.10 -4.64 6.27
CA THR A 14 1.28 -5.92 5.57
C THR A 14 -0.01 -6.75 5.54
N ARG A 15 -0.20 -7.56 4.49
CA ARG A 15 -1.34 -8.49 4.35
C ARG A 15 -0.92 -9.90 4.77
N ARG A 16 -1.64 -10.48 5.73
CA ARG A 16 -1.46 -11.90 6.09
C ARG A 16 -1.94 -12.81 4.96
N GLY A 17 -1.24 -13.92 4.74
CA GLY A 17 -1.68 -14.96 3.81
C GLY A 17 -1.48 -14.65 2.32
N TYR A 18 -0.83 -13.53 1.97
CA TYR A 18 -0.60 -13.10 0.58
C TYR A 18 -0.07 -14.24 -0.30
N SER A 19 1.00 -14.94 0.13
CA SER A 19 1.60 -16.02 -0.66
C SER A 19 0.65 -17.19 -0.90
N ARG A 20 -0.22 -17.50 0.07
CA ARG A 20 -1.22 -18.57 -0.08
C ARG A 20 -2.31 -18.18 -1.08
N LEU A 21 -2.80 -16.94 -1.00
CA LEU A 21 -3.83 -16.43 -1.90
C LEU A 21 -3.32 -16.35 -3.33
N MET A 22 -2.11 -15.81 -3.53
CA MET A 22 -1.45 -15.78 -4.84
C MET A 22 -1.22 -17.16 -5.45
N GLY A 23 -0.91 -18.16 -4.62
CA GLY A 23 -0.72 -19.55 -5.08
C GLY A 23 -2.01 -20.28 -5.42
N ALA A 24 -3.15 -19.86 -4.85
CA ALA A 24 -4.46 -20.45 -5.12
C ALA A 24 -5.13 -19.81 -6.35
N ASP A 25 -5.16 -18.48 -6.40
CA ASP A 25 -5.62 -17.71 -7.56
C ASP A 25 -5.01 -16.30 -7.53
N GLY A 26 -3.95 -16.11 -8.31
CA GLY A 26 -3.24 -14.84 -8.37
C GLY A 26 -4.02 -13.70 -9.01
N LYS A 27 -4.93 -13.98 -9.96
CA LYS A 27 -5.67 -12.93 -10.66
C LYS A 27 -6.75 -12.32 -9.76
N SER A 28 -7.51 -13.17 -9.07
CA SER A 28 -8.50 -12.68 -8.10
C SER A 28 -7.84 -12.02 -6.89
N THR A 29 -6.70 -12.56 -6.42
CA THR A 29 -5.93 -11.95 -5.33
C THR A 29 -5.42 -10.55 -5.71
N LEU A 30 -4.94 -10.36 -6.94
CA LEU A 30 -4.50 -9.05 -7.43
C LEU A 30 -5.68 -8.07 -7.53
N ALA A 31 -6.80 -8.49 -8.10
CA ALA A 31 -8.00 -7.66 -8.20
C ALA A 31 -8.51 -7.22 -6.83
N GLU A 32 -8.50 -8.11 -5.83
CA GLU A 32 -8.86 -7.77 -4.45
C GLU A 32 -7.91 -6.74 -3.83
N LEU A 33 -6.61 -6.83 -4.13
CA LEU A 33 -5.62 -5.85 -3.65
C LEU A 33 -5.80 -4.49 -4.30
N GLU A 34 -6.12 -4.44 -5.59
CA GLU A 34 -6.43 -3.20 -6.31
C GLU A 34 -7.72 -2.55 -5.77
N ALA A 35 -8.74 -3.36 -5.45
CA ALA A 35 -9.95 -2.88 -4.80
C ALA A 35 -9.65 -2.27 -3.42
N ILE A 36 -8.95 -3.00 -2.54
CA ILE A 36 -8.54 -2.48 -1.22
C ILE A 36 -7.72 -1.20 -1.35
N ARG A 37 -6.80 -1.14 -2.33
CA ARG A 37 -5.96 0.03 -2.58
C ARG A 37 -6.81 1.25 -2.92
N SER A 38 -7.72 1.12 -3.88
CA SER A 38 -8.54 2.22 -4.40
C SER A 38 -9.66 2.64 -3.43
N GLU A 39 -10.28 1.70 -2.73
CA GLU A 39 -11.42 1.96 -1.85
C GLU A 39 -11.00 2.41 -0.44
N LEU A 40 -9.85 1.95 0.06
CA LEU A 40 -9.45 2.21 1.45
C LEU A 40 -8.13 2.96 1.57
N ILE A 41 -7.08 2.51 0.88
CA ILE A 41 -5.73 3.04 1.10
C ILE A 41 -5.58 4.42 0.46
N ASP A 42 -5.98 4.60 -0.80
CA ASP A 42 -5.87 5.88 -1.52
C ASP A 42 -6.65 7.01 -0.82
N PRO A 43 -7.90 6.80 -0.40
CA PRO A 43 -8.64 7.79 0.38
C PRO A 43 -7.91 8.18 1.66
N LYS A 44 -7.36 7.21 2.41
CA LYS A 44 -6.64 7.50 3.66
C LYS A 44 -5.32 8.22 3.44
N VAL A 45 -4.58 7.88 2.39
CA VAL A 45 -3.36 8.60 2.00
C VAL A 45 -3.69 10.05 1.68
N LYS A 46 -4.76 10.30 0.93
CA LYS A 46 -5.25 11.65 0.60
C LYS A 46 -5.71 12.41 1.84
N GLU A 47 -6.51 11.79 2.70
CA GLU A 47 -7.03 12.35 3.95
C GLU A 47 -5.90 12.84 4.87
N HIS A 48 -4.86 12.01 5.05
CA HIS A 48 -3.73 12.33 5.92
C HIS A 48 -2.60 13.09 5.22
N ARG A 49 -2.77 13.46 3.94
CA ARG A 49 -1.73 14.10 3.10
C ARG A 49 -0.40 13.33 3.14
N ALA A 50 -0.51 12.01 3.25
CA ALA A 50 0.62 11.10 3.26
C ALA A 50 1.19 10.93 1.84
N ARG A 51 2.34 10.26 1.74
CA ARG A 51 2.98 9.95 0.46
C ARG A 51 3.42 8.50 0.47
N ILE A 52 3.33 7.84 -0.69
CA ILE A 52 3.86 6.50 -0.88
C ILE A 52 5.21 6.65 -1.58
N PRO A 53 6.33 6.22 -0.97
CA PRO A 53 7.63 6.29 -1.60
C PRO A 53 7.71 5.40 -2.84
N GLY A 54 8.31 5.92 -3.92
CA GLY A 54 8.56 5.13 -5.15
C GLY A 54 7.35 4.97 -6.07
N LEU A 55 6.23 5.61 -5.75
CA LEU A 55 5.07 5.82 -6.62
C LEU A 55 5.07 7.25 -7.17
#